data_AF-A0A1G9SCA3-F1
#
_entry.id   AF-A0A1G9SCA3-F1
#
_cell.length_a   1.000
_cell.length_b   1.000
_cell.length_c   1.000
_cell.angle_alpha   90.00
_cell.angle_beta   90.00
_cell.angle_gamma   90.00
#
_symmetry.space_group_name_H-M   'P 1'
#
loop_
_entity.id
_entity.type
_entity.pdbx_description
1 polymer ?
#
loop_
_entity_poly.entity_id
_entity_poly.type
_entity_poly.pdbx_seq_one_letter_code
_entity_poly.pdbx_strand_id
1 'polypeptide(L)'
;MLHVVPASLIASLALAIPAHAQSGAGHDSAYVRVFDNCTSYQAEDEPVHFSDCAGYGDWTVHIVAGEHGAAVAYSRRGKETQWGENPPRVAVFQDLGQVMEWRLDASGVPFATIYRSIFTGFEPGEGGQYLTVSALRPDGEVGACHVAYVEAAQQPGANQIARDVADYLAPDWQCGTEAPIVFDLDSQMDVLTIAAQRRPGH
;
A
#
# COMPACT_ATOMS: atom_id res chain seq x y z
N MET A 1 76.87 30.08 -14.44
CA MET A 1 76.21 28.83 -14.88
C MET A 1 75.36 28.33 -13.71
N LEU A 2 74.07 28.68 -13.70
CA LEU A 2 73.12 28.28 -12.65
C LEU A 2 72.28 27.12 -13.21
N HIS A 3 72.28 25.98 -12.53
CA HIS A 3 71.62 24.75 -12.96
C HIS A 3 70.13 24.78 -12.57
N VAL A 4 69.25 24.48 -13.53
CA VAL A 4 67.81 24.29 -13.34
C VAL A 4 67.55 22.84 -12.93
N VAL A 5 66.85 22.62 -11.82
CA VAL A 5 66.37 21.30 -11.36
C VAL A 5 64.95 21.10 -11.88
N PRO A 6 64.60 19.97 -12.54
CA PRO A 6 63.24 19.73 -12.97
C PRO A 6 62.41 19.08 -11.84
N ALA A 7 61.25 19.66 -11.55
CA ALA A 7 60.25 19.08 -10.66
C ALA A 7 59.53 17.93 -11.37
N SER A 8 59.60 16.72 -10.79
CA SER A 8 58.86 15.55 -11.27
C SER A 8 57.42 15.58 -10.75
N LEU A 9 56.44 15.61 -11.65
CA LEU A 9 55.03 15.39 -11.32
C LEU A 9 54.74 13.89 -11.15
N ILE A 10 54.27 13.50 -9.97
CA ILE A 10 53.70 12.18 -9.70
C ILE A 10 52.19 12.28 -9.93
N ALA A 11 51.68 11.62 -10.97
CA ALA A 11 50.25 11.53 -11.26
C ALA A 11 49.64 10.33 -10.51
N SER A 12 48.78 10.61 -9.52
CA SER A 12 48.01 9.62 -8.76
C SER A 12 46.82 9.13 -9.59
N LEU A 13 46.84 7.87 -10.03
CA LEU A 13 45.74 7.23 -10.75
C LEU A 13 44.70 6.73 -9.75
N ALA A 14 43.58 7.46 -9.59
CA ALA A 14 42.45 7.01 -8.77
C ALA A 14 41.64 5.95 -9.54
N LEU A 15 41.69 4.70 -9.09
CA LEU A 15 40.81 3.64 -9.60
C LEU A 15 39.38 3.90 -9.08
N ALA A 16 38.50 4.36 -9.97
CA ALA A 16 37.07 4.41 -9.72
C ALA A 16 36.50 2.97 -9.76
N ILE A 17 36.11 2.46 -8.60
CA ILE A 17 35.38 1.19 -8.49
C ILE A 17 33.93 1.47 -8.92
N PRO A 18 33.36 0.77 -9.92
CA PRO A 18 31.96 0.91 -10.27
C PRO A 18 31.12 0.33 -9.14
N ALA A 19 30.34 1.18 -8.48
CA ALA A 19 29.30 0.77 -7.54
C ALA A 19 28.26 -0.03 -8.33
N HIS A 20 28.19 -1.34 -8.09
CA HIS A 20 27.10 -2.17 -8.59
C HIS A 20 25.86 -1.80 -7.79
N ALA A 21 24.89 -1.16 -8.42
CA ALA A 21 23.55 -1.02 -7.86
C ALA A 21 22.96 -2.43 -7.72
N GLN A 22 22.81 -2.91 -6.49
CA GLN A 22 21.99 -4.08 -6.21
C GLN A 22 20.54 -3.71 -6.53
N SER A 23 20.05 -4.18 -7.67
CA SER A 23 18.62 -4.28 -7.94
C SER A 23 18.04 -5.29 -6.95
N GLY A 24 17.57 -4.80 -5.79
CA GLY A 24 16.63 -5.54 -4.96
C GLY A 24 15.41 -5.91 -5.79
N ALA A 25 14.72 -7.00 -5.42
CA ALA A 25 13.50 -7.44 -6.10
C ALA A 25 12.62 -6.24 -6.46
N GLY A 26 12.48 -5.97 -7.76
CA GLY A 26 12.05 -4.67 -8.28
C GLY A 26 10.57 -4.44 -8.08
N HIS A 27 10.17 -3.99 -6.90
CA HIS A 27 8.84 -3.49 -6.62
C HIS A 27 8.87 -1.96 -6.55
N ASP A 28 8.02 -1.31 -7.33
CA ASP A 28 7.91 0.16 -7.37
C ASP A 28 6.56 0.63 -6.80
N SER A 29 6.46 1.91 -6.45
CA SER A 29 5.21 2.55 -6.02
C SER A 29 4.75 3.60 -7.03
N ALA A 30 3.46 3.54 -7.38
CA ALA A 30 2.76 4.70 -7.91
C ALA A 30 1.82 5.29 -6.86
N TYR A 31 1.66 6.61 -6.85
CA TYR A 31 0.81 7.31 -5.90
C TYR A 31 -0.31 8.02 -6.65
N VAL A 32 -1.56 7.69 -6.29
CA VAL A 32 -2.75 8.25 -6.91
C VAL A 32 -3.50 9.07 -5.87
N ARG A 33 -3.84 10.32 -6.20
CA ARG A 33 -4.81 11.09 -5.41
C ARG A 33 -6.22 10.64 -5.79
N VAL A 34 -6.81 9.82 -4.94
CA VAL A 34 -7.99 9.02 -5.31
C VAL A 34 -9.24 9.88 -5.52
N PHE A 35 -9.32 11.07 -4.95
CA PHE A 35 -10.50 11.93 -5.04
C PHE A 35 -10.46 12.97 -6.18
N ASP A 36 -9.35 13.04 -6.93
CA ASP A 36 -9.16 14.09 -7.94
C ASP A 36 -10.01 13.89 -9.20
N ASN A 37 -10.37 12.64 -9.51
CA ASN A 37 -11.10 12.28 -10.73
C ASN A 37 -12.12 11.18 -10.41
N CYS A 38 -13.32 11.60 -10.03
CA CYS A 38 -14.41 10.71 -9.65
C CYS A 38 -15.71 11.07 -10.37
N THR A 39 -16.50 10.06 -10.68
CA THR A 39 -17.93 10.21 -10.96
C THR A 39 -18.69 9.81 -9.70
N SER A 40 -19.54 10.68 -9.18
CA SER A 40 -20.23 10.45 -7.90
C SER A 40 -21.72 10.67 -8.01
N TYR A 41 -22.48 9.89 -7.23
CA TYR A 41 -23.91 10.10 -7.01
C TYR A 41 -24.26 9.84 -5.54
N GLN A 42 -25.37 10.40 -5.08
CA GLN A 42 -25.93 10.13 -3.77
C GLN A 42 -27.17 9.25 -3.93
N ALA A 43 -27.39 8.33 -2.99
CA ALA A 43 -28.66 7.61 -2.89
C ALA A 43 -29.81 8.60 -2.66
N GLU A 44 -30.98 8.32 -3.24
CA GLU A 44 -32.12 9.27 -3.21
C GLU A 44 -32.66 9.53 -1.80
N ASP A 45 -32.74 8.49 -0.96
CA ASP A 45 -33.38 8.55 0.36
C ASP A 45 -32.41 8.26 1.53
N GLU A 46 -31.11 8.18 1.25
CA GLU A 46 -30.09 7.82 2.25
C GLU A 46 -28.90 8.77 2.16
N PRO A 47 -28.26 9.14 3.29
CA PRO A 47 -27.03 9.94 3.29
C PRO A 47 -25.81 9.09 2.91
N VAL A 48 -25.91 8.39 1.77
CA VAL A 48 -24.88 7.49 1.22
C VAL A 48 -24.44 7.99 -0.15
N HIS A 49 -23.14 8.21 -0.29
CA HIS A 49 -22.49 8.65 -1.51
C HIS A 49 -21.69 7.51 -2.13
N PHE A 50 -21.88 7.31 -3.43
CA PHE A 50 -21.12 6.38 -4.24
C PHE A 50 -20.18 7.19 -5.13
N SER A 51 -18.92 6.80 -5.21
CA SER A 51 -17.92 7.44 -6.06
C SER A 51 -17.09 6.40 -6.80
N ASP A 52 -17.06 6.50 -8.12
CA ASP A 52 -16.19 5.74 -9.00
C ASP A 52 -15.02 6.63 -9.39
N CYS A 53 -13.87 6.37 -8.80
CA CYS A 53 -12.67 7.19 -8.92
C CYS A 53 -11.59 6.51 -9.76
N ALA A 54 -10.80 7.31 -10.49
CA ALA A 54 -9.67 6.81 -11.25
C ALA A 54 -8.60 6.22 -10.32
N GLY A 55 -8.24 4.96 -10.56
CA GLY A 55 -7.10 4.28 -9.94
C GLY A 55 -5.83 4.37 -10.79
N TYR A 56 -4.87 3.48 -10.55
CA TYR A 56 -3.69 3.35 -11.41
C TYR A 56 -4.04 2.58 -12.68
N GLY A 57 -3.68 3.12 -13.85
CA GLY A 57 -3.94 2.46 -15.14
C GLY A 57 -5.44 2.36 -15.45
N ASP A 58 -5.91 1.15 -15.70
CA ASP A 58 -7.31 0.83 -16.04
C ASP A 58 -8.14 0.34 -14.83
N TRP A 59 -7.63 0.53 -13.61
CA TRP A 59 -8.36 0.23 -12.38
C TRP A 59 -9.29 1.38 -11.98
N THR A 60 -10.45 1.01 -11.46
CA THR A 60 -11.38 1.91 -10.78
C THR A 60 -11.32 1.65 -9.28
N VAL A 61 -11.29 2.72 -8.50
CA VAL A 61 -11.49 2.68 -7.04
C VAL A 61 -12.93 3.10 -6.77
N HIS A 62 -13.69 2.20 -6.19
CA HIS A 62 -15.06 2.46 -5.79
C HIS A 62 -15.07 2.83 -4.31
N ILE A 63 -15.77 3.90 -3.97
CA ILE A 63 -15.91 4.39 -2.61
C ILE A 63 -17.40 4.52 -2.30
N VAL A 64 -17.85 3.86 -1.23
CA VAL A 64 -19.17 4.08 -0.64
C VAL A 64 -18.96 4.76 0.69
N ALA A 65 -19.42 5.99 0.83
CA ALA A 65 -19.31 6.78 2.05
C ALA A 65 -20.70 7.08 2.62
N GLY A 66 -20.85 6.95 3.93
CA GLY A 66 -22.02 7.39 4.68
C GLY A 66 -21.62 8.31 5.84
N GLU A 67 -22.57 8.60 6.73
CA GLU A 67 -22.36 9.52 7.86
C GLU A 67 -21.18 9.15 8.77
N HIS A 68 -20.90 7.86 8.94
CA HIS A 68 -19.93 7.35 9.94
C HIS A 68 -18.73 6.60 9.36
N GLY A 69 -18.57 6.57 8.04
CA GLY A 69 -17.49 5.80 7.44
C GLY A 69 -17.57 5.67 5.92
N ALA A 70 -16.51 5.08 5.36
CA ALA A 70 -16.42 4.74 3.97
C ALA A 70 -15.79 3.36 3.76
N ALA A 71 -16.34 2.61 2.82
CA ALA A 71 -15.75 1.38 2.31
C ALA A 71 -15.05 1.65 0.98
N VAL A 72 -14.02 0.86 0.68
CA VAL A 72 -13.26 0.92 -0.57
C VAL A 72 -13.33 -0.44 -1.24
N ALA A 73 -13.64 -0.46 -2.53
CA ALA A 73 -13.47 -1.61 -3.38
C ALA A 73 -12.73 -1.24 -4.66
N TYR A 74 -12.25 -2.25 -5.36
CA TYR A 74 -11.47 -2.10 -6.57
C TYR A 74 -12.10 -2.93 -7.68
N SER A 75 -12.12 -2.38 -8.89
CA SER A 75 -12.42 -3.17 -10.06
C SER A 75 -11.46 -2.91 -11.20
N ARG A 76 -11.31 -3.95 -12.00
CA ARG A 76 -10.75 -3.89 -13.34
C ARG A 76 -11.62 -4.77 -14.22
N ARG A 77 -12.12 -4.22 -15.34
CA ARG A 77 -13.09 -4.90 -16.22
C ARG A 77 -14.40 -5.31 -15.49
N GLY A 78 -14.82 -4.55 -14.48
CA GLY A 78 -16.15 -4.68 -13.84
C GLY A 78 -16.29 -5.77 -12.76
N LYS A 79 -15.19 -6.30 -12.23
CA LYS A 79 -15.22 -7.23 -11.07
C LYS A 79 -14.87 -6.49 -9.78
N GLU A 80 -15.80 -6.38 -8.84
CA GLU A 80 -15.64 -5.76 -7.51
C GLU A 80 -15.86 -6.78 -6.38
N THR A 81 -15.02 -6.82 -5.34
CA THR A 81 -15.15 -7.86 -4.30
C THR A 81 -14.78 -7.52 -2.84
N GLN A 82 -14.68 -6.26 -2.42
CA GLN A 82 -14.23 -5.91 -1.05
C GLN A 82 -15.24 -5.20 -0.14
N TRP A 83 -16.48 -4.98 -0.59
CA TRP A 83 -17.44 -4.16 0.16
C TRP A 83 -17.73 -4.64 1.59
N GLY A 84 -17.51 -5.93 1.89
CA GLY A 84 -17.69 -6.50 3.23
C GLY A 84 -16.46 -6.41 4.14
N GLU A 85 -15.32 -5.91 3.65
CA GLU A 85 -14.06 -5.92 4.37
C GLU A 85 -13.70 -4.52 4.87
N ASN A 86 -13.33 -4.40 6.15
CA ASN A 86 -12.94 -3.13 6.76
C ASN A 86 -11.90 -3.33 7.87
N PRO A 87 -10.98 -2.38 8.08
CA PRO A 87 -10.06 -2.41 9.22
C PRO A 87 -10.83 -2.37 10.55
N PRO A 88 -10.19 -2.77 11.67
CA PRO A 88 -10.79 -2.64 13.00
C PRO A 88 -11.30 -1.22 13.24
N ARG A 89 -12.56 -1.10 13.68
CA ARG A 89 -13.14 0.21 14.01
C ARG A 89 -12.61 0.66 15.37
N VAL A 90 -11.80 1.71 15.37
CA VAL A 90 -11.17 2.27 16.57
C VAL A 90 -11.75 3.61 17.01
N ALA A 91 -12.71 4.17 16.25
CA ALA A 91 -13.48 5.34 16.66
C ALA A 91 -14.83 5.41 15.92
N VAL A 92 -15.61 6.48 16.21
CA VAL A 92 -16.98 6.66 15.72
C VAL A 92 -17.01 6.97 14.22
N PHE A 93 -16.22 7.95 13.81
CA PHE A 93 -16.13 8.36 12.41
C PHE A 93 -14.91 7.74 11.75
N GLN A 94 -15.03 7.51 10.45
CA GLN A 94 -13.91 7.08 9.62
C GLN A 94 -13.90 7.83 8.31
N ASP A 95 -12.73 8.36 7.98
CA ASP A 95 -12.42 9.01 6.71
C ASP A 95 -11.30 8.21 5.99
N LEU A 96 -11.04 8.56 4.73
CA LEU A 96 -10.01 7.97 3.90
C LEU A 96 -8.90 9.00 3.61
N GLY A 97 -7.66 8.53 3.63
CA GLY A 97 -6.53 9.32 3.17
C GLY A 97 -6.65 9.66 1.69
N GLN A 98 -6.18 10.84 1.31
CA GLN A 98 -6.31 11.34 -0.07
C GLN A 98 -5.43 10.60 -1.08
N VAL A 99 -4.36 9.95 -0.61
CA VAL A 99 -3.38 9.28 -1.46
C VAL A 99 -3.46 7.78 -1.24
N MET A 100 -3.56 7.04 -2.34
CA MET A 100 -3.44 5.60 -2.37
C MET A 100 -2.13 5.22 -3.05
N GLU A 101 -1.37 4.35 -2.39
CA GLU A 101 -0.15 3.78 -2.95
C GLU A 101 -0.50 2.49 -3.69
N TRP A 102 -0.02 2.36 -4.92
CA TRP A 102 -0.16 1.18 -5.77
C TRP A 102 1.20 0.52 -5.90
N ARG A 103 1.31 -0.74 -5.50
CA ARG A 103 2.54 -1.52 -5.60
C ARG A 103 2.59 -2.21 -6.95
N LEU A 104 3.68 -1.97 -7.69
CA LEU A 104 3.89 -2.40 -9.06
C LEU A 104 4.96 -3.48 -9.11
N ASP A 105 4.75 -4.50 -9.94
CA ASP A 105 5.79 -5.46 -10.26
C ASP A 105 6.84 -4.86 -11.22
N ALA A 106 7.87 -5.64 -11.56
CA ALA A 106 8.94 -5.22 -12.45
C ALA A 106 8.47 -4.86 -13.89
N SER A 107 7.24 -5.25 -14.27
CA SER A 107 6.62 -4.89 -15.55
C SER A 107 5.72 -3.65 -15.48
N GLY A 108 5.59 -3.04 -14.29
CA GLY A 108 4.72 -1.90 -14.04
C GLY A 108 3.25 -2.26 -13.82
N VAL A 109 2.94 -3.54 -13.63
CA VAL A 109 1.56 -4.00 -13.38
C VAL A 109 1.26 -3.92 -11.88
N PRO A 110 0.15 -3.28 -11.47
CA PRO A 110 -0.21 -3.20 -10.07
C PRO A 110 -0.67 -4.55 -9.53
N PHE A 111 -0.13 -4.97 -8.39
CA PHE A 111 -0.47 -6.24 -7.73
C PHE A 111 -1.01 -6.06 -6.31
N ALA A 112 -0.83 -4.89 -5.71
CA ALA A 112 -1.38 -4.54 -4.40
C ALA A 112 -1.63 -3.03 -4.28
N THR A 113 -2.48 -2.65 -3.32
CA THR A 113 -2.69 -1.26 -2.92
C THR A 113 -2.48 -1.09 -1.42
N ILE A 114 -2.17 0.15 -1.02
CA ILE A 114 -2.12 0.57 0.37
C ILE A 114 -2.94 1.85 0.47
N TYR A 115 -3.99 1.84 1.29
CA TYR A 115 -4.79 3.02 1.58
C TYR A 115 -4.88 3.28 3.08
N ARG A 116 -5.05 4.54 3.44
CA ARG A 116 -5.13 4.96 4.84
C ARG A 116 -6.59 5.17 5.25
N SER A 117 -7.02 4.53 6.31
CA SER A 117 -8.23 4.91 7.05
C SER A 117 -7.84 5.78 8.24
N ILE A 118 -8.58 6.87 8.45
CA ILE A 118 -8.40 7.80 9.55
C ILE A 118 -9.66 7.75 10.41
N PHE A 119 -9.52 7.40 11.67
CA PHE A 119 -10.63 7.29 12.62
C PHE A 119 -10.59 8.46 13.61
N THR A 120 -11.76 9.04 13.90
CA THR A 120 -11.92 10.12 14.88
C THR A 120 -13.12 9.87 15.80
N GLY A 121 -12.96 10.25 17.06
CA GLY A 121 -14.04 10.21 18.06
C GLY A 121 -14.80 11.52 18.18
N PHE A 122 -15.58 11.65 19.26
CA PHE A 122 -16.29 12.90 19.56
C PHE A 122 -15.37 13.92 20.23
N GLU A 123 -14.40 13.43 21.01
CA GLU A 123 -13.47 14.28 21.74
C GLU A 123 -12.12 14.41 21.02
N PRO A 124 -11.44 15.58 21.12
CA PRO A 124 -10.11 15.76 20.55
C PRO A 124 -9.11 14.72 21.06
N GLY A 125 -8.40 14.07 20.15
CA GLY A 125 -7.40 13.05 20.47
C GLY A 125 -7.95 11.62 20.53
N GLU A 126 -9.27 11.43 20.46
CA GLU A 126 -9.86 10.12 20.21
C GLU A 126 -9.73 9.76 18.72
N GLY A 127 -9.22 8.58 18.43
CA GLY A 127 -9.04 8.16 17.05
C GLY A 127 -7.96 7.11 16.85
N GLY A 128 -7.65 6.88 15.59
CA GLY A 128 -6.60 5.96 15.17
C GLY A 128 -6.42 6.01 13.66
N GLN A 129 -5.46 5.25 13.15
CA GLN A 129 -5.22 5.15 11.72
C GLN A 129 -4.81 3.73 11.39
N TYR A 130 -5.32 3.24 10.26
CA TYR A 130 -4.87 1.99 9.68
C TYR A 130 -4.37 2.22 8.27
N LEU A 131 -3.33 1.48 7.89
CA LEU A 131 -3.00 1.22 6.50
C LEU A 131 -3.60 -0.13 6.13
N THR A 132 -4.58 -0.11 5.24
CA THR A 132 -5.13 -1.34 4.68
C THR A 132 -4.33 -1.70 3.44
N VAL A 133 -3.82 -2.93 3.41
CA VAL A 133 -3.14 -3.50 2.26
C VAL A 133 -4.11 -4.43 1.54
N SER A 134 -4.31 -4.22 0.24
CA SER A 134 -5.15 -5.09 -0.60
C SER A 134 -4.33 -5.80 -1.64
N ALA A 135 -4.64 -7.07 -1.90
CA ALA A 135 -4.17 -7.83 -3.04
C ALA A 135 -5.08 -7.59 -4.25
N LEU A 136 -4.48 -7.38 -5.43
CA LEU A 136 -5.21 -7.22 -6.70
C LEU A 136 -5.18 -8.53 -7.50
N ARG A 137 -6.32 -8.93 -8.04
CA ARG A 137 -6.55 -10.20 -8.76
C ARG A 137 -7.40 -9.95 -10.01
N PRO A 138 -6.87 -9.21 -11.00
CA PRO A 138 -7.67 -8.78 -12.14
C PRO A 138 -8.29 -9.92 -12.95
N ASP A 139 -7.65 -11.09 -12.94
CA ASP A 139 -8.12 -12.29 -13.63
C ASP A 139 -8.74 -13.34 -12.68
N GLY A 140 -8.82 -13.05 -11.37
CA GLY A 140 -9.41 -13.93 -10.37
C GLY A 140 -10.94 -13.92 -10.36
N GLU A 141 -11.55 -14.88 -9.66
CA GLU A 141 -12.99 -14.84 -9.34
C GLU A 141 -13.28 -13.70 -8.36
N VAL A 142 -12.42 -13.56 -7.35
CA VAL A 142 -12.39 -12.43 -6.43
C VAL A 142 -11.37 -11.42 -6.94
N GLY A 143 -11.84 -10.27 -7.43
CA GLY A 143 -11.04 -9.28 -8.17
C GLY A 143 -9.99 -8.55 -7.35
N ALA A 144 -10.22 -8.43 -6.04
CA ALA A 144 -9.28 -7.96 -5.05
C ALA A 144 -9.80 -8.27 -3.63
N CYS A 145 -8.93 -8.26 -2.62
CA CYS A 145 -9.27 -8.50 -1.21
C CYS A 145 -8.23 -7.88 -0.27
N HIS A 146 -8.57 -7.66 0.99
CA HIS A 146 -7.65 -7.18 2.02
C HIS A 146 -6.71 -8.32 2.47
N VAL A 147 -5.45 -7.95 2.67
CA VAL A 147 -4.35 -8.81 3.12
C VAL A 147 -4.01 -8.51 4.56
N ALA A 148 -3.94 -7.22 4.91
CA ALA A 148 -3.65 -6.79 6.26
C ALA A 148 -4.17 -5.40 6.60
N TYR A 149 -4.24 -5.14 7.91
CA TYR A 149 -4.45 -3.84 8.51
C TYR A 149 -3.27 -3.52 9.41
N VAL A 150 -2.54 -2.45 9.11
CA VAL A 150 -1.39 -2.01 9.92
C VAL A 150 -1.77 -0.79 10.73
N GLU A 151 -1.70 -0.86 12.07
CA GLU A 151 -2.06 0.23 12.98
C GLU A 151 -1.04 1.38 12.86
N ALA A 152 -1.33 2.35 12.00
CA ALA A 152 -0.40 3.41 11.66
C ALA A 152 -0.34 4.55 12.69
N ALA A 153 -1.26 4.60 13.64
CA ALA A 153 -1.26 5.62 14.70
C ALA A 153 -0.15 5.39 15.73
N GLN A 154 0.16 4.12 16.02
CA GLN A 154 1.10 3.75 17.08
C GLN A 154 2.33 3.01 16.55
N GLN A 155 2.20 2.23 15.46
CA GLN A 155 3.26 1.38 14.96
C GLN A 155 4.39 2.20 14.27
N PRO A 156 5.63 2.19 14.79
CA PRO A 156 6.76 2.78 14.10
C PRO A 156 6.99 2.06 12.76
N GLY A 157 7.27 2.83 11.71
CA GLY A 157 7.52 2.24 10.39
C GLY A 157 6.29 1.59 9.73
N ALA A 158 5.07 1.93 10.14
CA ALA A 158 3.83 1.36 9.59
C ALA A 158 3.77 1.35 8.04
N ASN A 159 4.27 2.41 7.38
CA ASN A 159 4.33 2.45 5.91
C ASN A 159 5.26 1.37 5.35
N GLN A 160 6.41 1.11 5.98
CA GLN A 160 7.32 0.05 5.54
C GLN A 160 6.70 -1.32 5.78
N ILE A 161 6.07 -1.54 6.94
CA ILE A 161 5.35 -2.79 7.24
C ILE A 161 4.25 -3.04 6.20
N ALA A 162 3.46 -2.01 5.85
CA ALA A 162 2.44 -2.13 4.82
C ALA A 162 3.01 -2.47 3.44
N ARG A 163 4.18 -1.93 3.07
CA ARG A 163 4.89 -2.29 1.84
C ARG A 163 5.43 -3.71 1.89
N ASP A 164 5.97 -4.14 3.02
CA ASP A 164 6.44 -5.51 3.18
C ASP A 164 5.26 -6.49 3.08
N VAL A 165 4.10 -6.19 3.68
CA VAL A 165 2.88 -7.00 3.52
C VAL A 165 2.51 -7.08 2.05
N ALA A 166 2.48 -5.93 1.37
CA ALA A 166 2.15 -5.89 -0.03
C ALA A 166 3.12 -6.76 -0.84
N ASP A 167 4.43 -6.58 -0.67
CA ASP A 167 5.44 -7.24 -1.50
C ASP A 167 5.58 -8.75 -1.18
N TYR A 168 5.44 -9.16 0.08
CA TYR A 168 5.73 -10.54 0.50
C TYR A 168 4.50 -11.40 0.78
N LEU A 169 3.36 -10.82 1.15
CA LEU A 169 2.13 -11.57 1.45
C LEU A 169 1.09 -11.46 0.34
N ALA A 170 0.91 -10.27 -0.24
CA ALA A 170 -0.13 -10.05 -1.23
C ALA A 170 -0.01 -10.89 -2.51
N PRO A 171 1.18 -11.29 -3.03
CA PRO A 171 1.26 -12.12 -4.24
C PRO A 171 0.62 -13.50 -4.08
N ASP A 172 0.76 -14.11 -2.89
CA ASP A 172 0.30 -15.48 -2.61
C ASP A 172 -0.99 -15.53 -1.79
N TRP A 173 -1.60 -14.36 -1.55
CA TRP A 173 -2.82 -14.27 -0.76
C TRP A 173 -4.02 -14.88 -1.50
N GLN A 174 -4.77 -15.75 -0.84
CA GLN A 174 -5.93 -16.44 -1.39
C GLN A 174 -7.20 -15.66 -1.06
N CYS A 175 -7.53 -14.71 -1.95
CA CYS A 175 -8.75 -13.92 -1.82
C CYS A 175 -10.02 -14.80 -1.74
N GLY A 176 -10.93 -14.45 -0.83
CA GLY A 176 -12.13 -15.22 -0.53
C GLY A 176 -11.92 -16.43 0.40
N THR A 177 -10.66 -16.75 0.74
CA THR A 177 -10.32 -17.86 1.66
C THR A 177 -9.61 -17.35 2.91
N GLU A 178 -8.68 -16.42 2.75
CA GLU A 178 -7.86 -15.91 3.86
C GLU A 178 -8.42 -14.63 4.47
N ALA A 179 -8.32 -14.53 5.80
CA ALA A 179 -8.74 -13.36 6.56
C ALA A 179 -7.57 -12.40 6.78
N PRO A 180 -7.77 -11.07 6.69
CA PRO A 180 -6.69 -10.09 6.83
C PRO A 180 -5.97 -10.19 8.18
N ILE A 181 -4.65 -10.01 8.17
CA ILE A 181 -3.82 -9.98 9.39
C ILE A 181 -3.79 -8.56 9.97
N VAL A 182 -3.88 -8.42 11.28
CA VAL A 182 -3.64 -7.13 11.96
C VAL A 182 -2.18 -7.06 12.39
N PHE A 183 -1.51 -5.96 12.04
CA PHE A 183 -0.18 -5.62 12.53
C PHE A 183 -0.27 -4.38 13.43
N ASP A 184 0.00 -4.58 14.71
CA ASP A 184 -0.01 -3.61 15.79
C ASP A 184 1.21 -3.80 16.71
N LEU A 185 1.27 -3.05 17.81
CA LEU A 185 2.39 -3.13 18.75
C LEU A 185 2.47 -4.48 19.49
N ASP A 186 1.38 -5.26 19.52
CA ASP A 186 1.27 -6.55 20.21
C ASP A 186 1.55 -7.74 19.27
N SER A 187 1.80 -7.47 17.98
CA SER A 187 2.07 -8.47 16.96
C SER A 187 3.39 -9.21 17.23
N GLN A 188 3.29 -10.53 17.40
CA GLN A 188 4.43 -11.38 17.79
C GLN A 188 5.32 -11.81 16.62
N MET A 189 4.81 -11.72 15.39
CA MET A 189 5.54 -12.09 14.18
C MET A 189 5.59 -10.91 13.22
N ASP A 190 6.77 -10.66 12.66
CA ASP A 190 6.92 -9.73 11.56
C ASP A 190 6.44 -10.35 10.23
N VAL A 191 6.30 -9.48 9.23
CA VAL A 191 5.81 -9.84 7.90
C VAL A 191 6.66 -10.95 7.26
N LEU A 192 7.99 -10.87 7.38
CA LEU A 192 8.90 -11.81 6.75
C LEU A 192 8.84 -13.20 7.39
N THR A 193 8.65 -13.24 8.71
CA THR A 193 8.44 -14.48 9.47
C THR A 193 7.15 -15.16 9.01
N ILE A 194 6.06 -14.39 8.85
CA ILE A 194 4.80 -14.91 8.32
C ILE A 194 4.97 -15.40 6.88
N ALA A 195 5.62 -14.62 6.02
CA ALA A 195 5.88 -14.99 4.63
C ALA A 195 6.68 -16.30 4.51
N ALA A 196 7.70 -16.48 5.36
CA ALA A 196 8.50 -17.70 5.40
C ALA A 196 7.68 -18.94 5.79
N GLN A 197 6.74 -18.80 6.74
CA GLN A 197 5.85 -19.90 7.13
C GLN A 197 4.86 -20.29 6.03
N ARG A 198 4.47 -19.32 5.19
CA ARG A 198 3.54 -19.54 4.08
C ARG A 198 4.18 -20.23 2.87
N ARG A 199 5.51 -20.21 2.77
CA ARG A 199 6.27 -20.86 1.69
C ARG A 199 7.21 -21.96 2.23
N PRO A 200 6.70 -23.09 2.76
CA PRO A 200 7.58 -24.18 3.17
C PRO A 200 8.21 -24.85 1.93
N GLY A 201 9.46 -24.51 1.61
CA GLY A 201 10.24 -25.23 0.58
C GLY A 201 11.08 -24.41 -0.40
N HIS A 202 11.37 -23.14 -0.14
CA HIS A 202 12.49 -22.44 -0.80
C HIS A 202 13.76 -22.53 0.04
#